data_AF-A0A385SKL6-F1
#
_entry.id   AF-A0A385SKL6-F1
#
_cell.length_a   1.000
_cell.length_b   1.000
_cell.length_c   1.000
_cell.angle_alpha   90.00
_cell.angle_beta   90.00
_cell.angle_gamma   90.00
#
_symmetry.space_group_name_H-M   'P 1'
#
loop_
_entity.id
_entity.type
_entity.pdbx_description
1 polymer ?
#
loop_
_entity_poly.entity_id
_entity_poly.type
_entity_poly.pdbx_seq_one_letter_code
_entity_poly.pdbx_strand_id
1 'polypeptide(L)'
;MTLFNIVLIVHFVAFLFFLGQLVVLFPMPEKQLHKHTIFLGVAILVTGIFLVVLKYPQVNLYKVIPKSALFVVISTFCGIYSGKALPKNIYRTLMALTVLASLIAVFRV
;
A
#
# COMPACT_ATOMS: atom_id res chain seq x y z
N MET A 1 -8.83 11.76 -18.73
CA MET A 1 -9.27 12.31 -17.43
C MET A 1 -10.10 11.30 -16.62
N THR A 2 -11.13 10.68 -17.20
CA THR A 2 -11.95 9.66 -16.54
C THR A 2 -11.18 8.41 -16.12
N LEU A 3 -10.33 7.84 -16.99
CA LEU A 3 -9.52 6.65 -16.68
C LEU A 3 -8.60 6.85 -15.47
N PHE A 4 -7.91 8.00 -15.39
CA PHE A 4 -7.04 8.32 -14.25
C PHE A 4 -7.82 8.37 -12.93
N ASN A 5 -8.98 9.02 -12.92
CA ASN A 5 -9.82 9.11 -11.72
C ASN A 5 -10.37 7.74 -11.29
N ILE A 6 -10.75 6.89 -12.25
CA ILE A 6 -11.20 5.52 -11.97
C ILE A 6 -10.07 4.72 -11.33
N VAL A 7 -8.87 4.72 -11.93
CA VAL A 7 -7.69 4.03 -11.38
C VAL A 7 -7.32 4.59 -10.01
N LEU A 8 -7.46 5.90 -9.79
CA LEU A 8 -7.17 6.55 -8.52
C LEU A 8 -8.13 6.08 -7.42
N ILE A 9 -9.42 6.01 -7.72
CA ILE A 9 -10.44 5.51 -6.79
C ILE A 9 -10.18 4.04 -6.48
N VAL A 10 -9.93 3.19 -7.49
CA VAL A 10 -9.63 1.77 -7.29
C VAL A 10 -8.39 1.59 -6.41
N HIS A 11 -7.32 2.33 -6.69
CA HIS A 11 -6.10 2.33 -5.88
C HIS A 11 -6.38 2.74 -4.43
N PHE A 12 -7.15 3.81 -4.24
CA PHE A 12 -7.47 4.34 -2.92
C PHE A 12 -8.35 3.36 -2.11
N VAL A 13 -9.34 2.76 -2.74
CA VAL A 13 -10.20 1.74 -2.11
C VAL A 13 -9.39 0.50 -1.75
N ALA A 14 -8.53 0.01 -2.65
CA ALA A 14 -7.63 -1.12 -2.37
C ALA A 14 -6.70 -0.81 -1.18
N PHE A 15 -6.14 0.40 -1.15
CA PHE A 15 -5.31 0.88 -0.04
C PHE A 15 -6.08 0.93 1.29
N LEU A 16 -7.31 1.43 1.29
CA LEU A 16 -8.18 1.46 2.47
C LEU A 16 -8.51 0.05 2.97
N PHE A 17 -8.85 -0.88 2.09
CA PHE A 17 -9.08 -2.28 2.45
C PHE A 17 -7.84 -2.92 3.06
N PHE A 18 -6.67 -2.65 2.50
CA PHE A 18 -5.40 -3.15 3.03
C PHE A 18 -5.11 -2.58 4.43
N LEU A 19 -5.28 -1.27 4.62
CA LEU A 19 -5.11 -0.62 5.92
C LEU A 19 -6.13 -1.16 6.93
N GLY A 20 -7.39 -1.33 6.52
CA GLY A 20 -8.43 -1.92 7.34
C GLY A 20 -8.10 -3.35 7.78
N GLN A 21 -7.60 -4.19 6.88
CA GLN A 21 -7.13 -5.54 7.25
C GLN A 21 -5.98 -5.49 8.25
N LEU A 22 -5.02 -4.57 8.08
CA LEU A 22 -3.96 -4.37 9.08
C LEU A 22 -4.54 -3.98 10.44
N VAL A 23 -5.47 -3.03 10.49
CA VAL A 23 -6.11 -2.57 11.74
C VAL A 23 -6.89 -3.68 12.43
N VAL A 24 -7.66 -4.48 11.67
CA VAL A 24 -8.40 -5.63 12.23
C VAL A 24 -7.45 -6.71 12.76
N LEU A 25 -6.25 -6.84 12.18
CA LEU A 25 -5.20 -7.74 12.66
C LEU A 25 -4.44 -7.19 13.89
N PHE A 26 -4.72 -5.95 14.33
CA PHE A 26 -4.08 -5.32 15.49
C PHE A 26 -4.36 -6.04 16.81
N PRO A 27 -5.64 -6.32 17.18
CA PRO A 27 -5.97 -7.00 18.43
C PRO A 27 -5.68 -8.51 18.43
N MET A 28 -5.38 -9.12 17.28
CA MET A 28 -5.19 -10.57 17.20
C MET A 28 -3.83 -11.01 17.77
N PRO A 29 -3.79 -12.01 18.68
CA PRO A 29 -2.55 -12.53 19.25
C PRO A 29 -1.72 -13.30 18.21
N GLU A 30 -2.39 -14.04 17.32
CA GLU A 30 -1.77 -14.66 16.14
C GLU A 30 -2.02 -13.82 14.90
N LYS A 31 -1.02 -13.00 14.55
CA LYS A 31 -1.09 -12.15 13.37
C LYS A 31 -0.75 -12.98 12.14
N GLN A 32 -1.73 -13.61 11.52
CA GLN A 32 -1.51 -14.34 10.28
C GLN A 32 -2.01 -13.52 9.09
N LEU A 33 -1.14 -13.34 8.12
CA LEU A 33 -1.48 -12.59 6.92
C LEU A 33 -2.19 -13.53 5.93
N HIS A 34 -3.50 -13.33 5.73
CA HIS A 34 -4.30 -14.16 4.82
C HIS A 34 -3.78 -14.08 3.38
N LYS A 35 -3.86 -15.17 2.61
CA LYS A 35 -3.38 -15.21 1.21
C LYS A 35 -3.97 -14.09 0.33
N HIS A 36 -5.18 -13.62 0.63
CA HIS A 36 -5.84 -12.51 -0.06
C HIS A 36 -5.14 -11.15 0.11
N THR A 37 -4.34 -10.97 1.16
CA THR A 37 -3.58 -9.72 1.41
C THR A 37 -2.45 -9.50 0.40
N ILE A 38 -1.89 -10.56 -0.20
CA ILE A 38 -0.94 -10.42 -1.32
C ILE A 38 -1.63 -9.75 -2.49
N PHE A 39 -2.83 -10.22 -2.84
CA PHE A 39 -3.53 -9.71 -4.01
C PHE A 39 -3.81 -8.22 -3.85
N LEU A 40 -4.16 -7.78 -2.64
CA LEU A 40 -4.28 -6.36 -2.28
C LEU A 40 -2.94 -5.62 -2.41
N GLY A 41 -1.86 -6.14 -1.84
CA GLY A 41 -0.53 -5.51 -1.92
C GLY A 41 -0.01 -5.37 -3.35
N VAL A 42 -0.23 -6.38 -4.20
CA VAL A 42 0.13 -6.36 -5.62
C VAL A 42 -0.77 -5.40 -6.40
N ALA A 43 -2.09 -5.44 -6.15
CA ALA A 43 -3.03 -4.53 -6.80
C ALA A 43 -2.71 -3.06 -6.50
N ILE A 44 -2.37 -2.72 -5.25
CA ILE A 44 -1.95 -1.37 -4.86
C ILE A 44 -0.68 -0.95 -5.59
N LEU A 45 0.30 -1.85 -5.71
CA LEU A 45 1.56 -1.56 -6.40
C LEU A 45 1.34 -1.33 -7.90
N VAL A 46 0.60 -2.22 -8.56
CA VAL A 46 0.29 -2.12 -10.00
C VAL A 46 -0.51 -0.86 -10.30
N THR A 47 -1.59 -0.61 -9.55
CA THR A 47 -2.40 0.60 -9.73
C THR A 47 -1.61 1.87 -9.39
N GLY A 48 -0.70 1.82 -8.42
CA GLY A 48 0.22 2.90 -8.09
C GLY A 48 1.13 3.26 -9.26
N ILE A 49 1.77 2.27 -9.89
CA ILE A 49 2.60 2.48 -11.10
C ILE A 49 1.75 3.04 -12.24
N PHE A 50 0.55 2.50 -12.44
CA PHE A 50 -0.36 2.95 -13.51
C PHE A 50 -0.75 4.43 -13.35
N LEU A 51 -0.96 4.89 -12.12
CA LEU A 51 -1.23 6.31 -11.83
C LEU A 51 -0.06 7.22 -12.19
N VAL A 52 1.17 6.75 -12.02
CA VAL A 52 2.38 7.51 -12.37
C VAL A 52 2.50 7.63 -13.89
N VAL A 53 2.33 6.52 -14.60
CA VAL A 53 2.41 6.48 -16.07
C VAL A 53 1.32 7.34 -16.70
N LEU A 54 0.07 7.24 -16.21
CA LEU A 54 -1.06 8.00 -16.76
C LEU A 54 -0.98 9.51 -16.51
N LYS A 55 -0.18 9.97 -15.54
CA LYS A 55 -0.03 11.39 -15.20
C LYS A 55 1.29 11.99 -15.70
N TYR A 56 2.14 11.19 -16.33
CA TYR A 56 3.36 11.67 -16.98
C TYR A 56 3.00 12.57 -18.20
N PRO A 57 3.67 13.72 -18.41
CA PRO A 57 4.84 14.26 -17.71
C PRO A 57 4.51 15.18 -16.52
N GLN A 58 3.24 15.51 -16.26
CA GLN A 58 2.83 16.44 -15.19
C GLN A 58 2.81 15.82 -13.78
N VAL A 59 3.65 14.80 -13.55
CA VAL A 59 3.72 14.11 -12.26
C VAL A 59 4.82 14.74 -11.40
N ASN A 60 4.52 15.02 -10.13
CA ASN A 60 5.53 15.48 -9.20
C ASN A 60 6.39 14.29 -8.74
N LEU A 61 7.49 14.06 -9.45
CA LEU A 61 8.41 12.94 -9.21
C LEU A 61 8.95 12.92 -7.76
N TYR A 62 9.17 14.09 -7.15
CA TYR A 62 9.60 14.20 -5.75
C TYR A 62 8.64 13.56 -4.74
N LYS A 63 7.34 13.49 -5.06
CA LYS A 63 6.33 12.83 -4.21
C LYS A 63 6.11 11.38 -4.60
N VAL A 64 6.12 11.12 -5.90
CA VAL A 64 5.84 9.80 -6.44
C VAL A 64 6.91 8.80 -6.07
N ILE A 65 8.20 9.15 -6.22
CA ILE A 65 9.31 8.24 -5.98
C ILE A 65 9.30 7.68 -4.55
N PRO A 66 9.28 8.50 -3.48
CA PRO A 66 9.27 7.97 -2.11
C PRO A 66 8.00 7.18 -1.80
N LYS A 67 6.83 7.60 -2.30
CA LYS A 67 5.57 6.88 -2.11
C LYS A 67 5.57 5.50 -2.79
N SER A 68 6.02 5.43 -4.03
CA SER A 68 6.12 4.18 -4.78
C SER A 68 7.15 3.23 -4.17
N ALA A 69 8.29 3.75 -3.71
CA ALA A 69 9.30 2.95 -3.01
C ALA A 69 8.73 2.31 -1.74
N LEU A 70 7.97 3.07 -0.93
CA LEU A 70 7.30 2.52 0.26
C LEU A 70 6.29 1.42 -0.09
N PHE A 71 5.51 1.60 -1.15
CA PHE A 71 4.57 0.57 -1.61
C PHE A 71 5.28 -0.70 -2.09
N VAL A 72 6.42 -0.58 -2.76
CA VAL A 72 7.24 -1.73 -3.16
C VAL A 72 7.71 -2.51 -1.93
N VAL A 73 8.19 -1.81 -0.90
CA VAL A 73 8.62 -2.44 0.35
C VAL A 73 7.44 -3.15 1.02
N ILE A 74 6.30 -2.45 1.22
CA ILE A 74 5.10 -3.04 1.83
C ILE A 74 4.64 -4.29 1.07
N SER A 75 4.56 -4.20 -0.25
CA SER A 75 4.12 -5.32 -1.11
C SER A 75 5.07 -6.50 -1.03
N THR A 76 6.39 -6.25 -0.99
CA THR A 76 7.41 -7.29 -0.82
C THR A 76 7.26 -8.01 0.51
N PHE A 77 7.10 -7.26 1.61
CA PHE A 77 6.87 -7.84 2.94
C PHE A 77 5.55 -8.63 2.99
N CYS A 78 4.47 -8.13 2.38
CA CYS A 78 3.22 -8.88 2.24
C CYS A 78 3.40 -10.18 1.47
N GLY A 79 4.19 -10.18 0.40
CA GLY A 79 4.55 -11.38 -0.36
C GLY A 79 5.30 -12.41 0.48
N ILE A 80 6.35 -11.97 1.19
CA ILE A 80 7.22 -12.86 1.99
C ILE A 80 6.47 -13.52 3.15
N TYR A 81 5.61 -12.75 3.83
CA TYR A 81 4.90 -13.19 5.04
C TYR A 81 3.46 -13.64 4.79
N SER A 82 3.05 -13.78 3.53
CA SER A 82 1.72 -14.29 3.22
C SER A 82 1.58 -15.76 3.57
N GLY A 83 0.46 -16.10 4.21
CA GLY A 83 0.21 -17.46 4.70
C GLY A 83 1.18 -17.90 5.81
N LYS A 84 1.94 -16.96 6.38
CA LYS A 84 2.85 -17.20 7.50
C LYS A 84 2.43 -16.38 8.71
N ALA A 85 2.83 -16.85 9.90
CA ALA A 85 2.72 -16.06 11.12
C ALA A 85 3.62 -14.83 11.00
N LEU A 86 3.03 -13.66 11.20
CA LEU A 86 3.68 -12.38 11.03
C LEU A 86 4.24 -11.93 12.38
N PRO A 87 5.57 -11.74 12.51
CA PRO A 87 6.17 -11.30 13.76
C PRO A 87 5.61 -9.93 14.18
N LYS A 88 5.42 -9.70 15.49
CA LYS A 88 4.92 -8.42 16.02
C LYS A 88 5.73 -7.21 15.54
N ASN A 89 7.05 -7.37 15.38
CA ASN A 89 7.94 -6.32 14.88
C ASN A 89 7.65 -5.99 13.42
N ILE A 90 7.53 -7.01 12.56
CA ILE A 90 7.22 -6.85 11.13
C ILE A 90 5.85 -6.18 10.95
N TYR A 91 4.87 -6.59 11.75
CA TYR A 91 3.54 -5.99 11.73
C TYR A 91 3.59 -4.48 12.04
N ARG A 92 4.31 -4.10 13.11
CA ARG A 92 4.46 -2.68 13.48
C ARG A 92 5.17 -1.88 12.40
N THR A 93 6.22 -2.43 11.79
CA THR A 93 6.89 -1.77 10.65
C THR A 93 5.98 -1.64 9.44
N LEU A 94 5.19 -2.67 9.10
CA LEU A 94 4.26 -2.61 7.97
C LEU A 94 3.21 -1.51 8.18
N MET A 95 2.67 -1.45 9.40
CA MET A 95 1.67 -0.45 9.77
C MET A 95 2.26 0.95 9.77
N ALA A 96 3.46 1.14 10.34
CA ALA A 96 4.17 2.42 10.31
C ALA A 96 4.47 2.86 8.88
N LEU A 97 4.96 1.97 8.01
CA LEU A 97 5.22 2.27 6.60
C LEU A 97 3.93 2.66 5.86
N THR A 98 2.83 1.96 6.13
CA THR A 98 1.54 2.23 5.49
C THR A 98 1.00 3.60 5.89
N VAL A 99 1.12 3.96 7.18
CA VAL A 99 0.76 5.30 7.68
C VAL A 99 1.69 6.38 7.13
N LEU A 100 2.99 6.09 7.01
CA LEU A 100 3.95 7.04 6.46
C LEU A 100 3.67 7.29 4.96
N ALA A 101 3.31 6.25 4.21
CA ALA A 101 2.90 6.37 2.81
C ALA A 101 1.60 7.18 2.64
N SER A 102 0.65 7.08 3.58
CA SER A 102 -0.56 7.91 3.54
C SER A 102 -0.28 9.37 3.92
N LEU A 103 0.59 9.61 4.91
CA LEU A 103 1.05 10.95 5.28
C LEU A 103 1.73 11.67 4.12
N ILE A 104 2.62 11.00 3.38
CA ILE A 104 3.26 11.56 2.18
C ILE A 104 2.24 11.93 1.10
N ALA A 105 1.13 11.20 1.02
CA ALA A 105 0.05 11.51 0.07
C ALA A 105 -0.74 12.78 0.47
N VAL A 106 -0.87 13.06 1.77
CA VAL A 106 -1.61 14.22 2.30
C VAL A 106 -0.73 15.47 2.41
N PHE A 107 0.55 15.31 2.77
CA PHE A 107 1.45 16.45 2.95
C PHE A 107 1.69 17.20 1.63
N ARG A 108 1.28 18.46 1.64
CA ARG A 108 1.41 19.37 0.51
C ARG A 108 2.82 19.98 0.52
N VAL A 109 3.75 19.33 -0.18
CA VAL A 109 4.98 19.98 -0.69
C VAL A 109 4.72 20.63 -2.04
#